data_AF-A0A259CVX9-F1
#
_entry.id   AF-A0A259CVX9-F1
#
_cell.length_a   1.000
_cell.length_b   1.000
_cell.length_c   1.000
_cell.angle_alpha   90.00
_cell.angle_beta   90.00
_cell.angle_gamma   90.00
#
_symmetry.space_group_name_H-M   'P 1'
#
loop_
_entity.id
_entity.type
_entity.pdbx_description
1 polymer ?
#
loop_
_entity_poly.entity_id
_entity_poly.type
_entity_poly.pdbx_seq_one_letter_code
_entity_poly.pdbx_strand_id
1 'polypeptide(L)' 'SLGYAGWSAGQLEEEMSHNAWLSVSISDTKALYDLIFNLPFDEKLSMAMRLMGVNFATLSDVAGHA' A
#
# COMPACT_ATOMS: atom_id res chain seq x y z
N SER A 1 -11.95 -13.55 17.58
CA SER A 1 -10.58 -13.16 17.94
C SER A 1 -10.19 -11.99 17.06
N LEU A 2 -9.31 -11.10 17.54
CA LEU A 2 -8.73 -10.06 16.69
C LEU A 2 -7.60 -10.70 15.87
N GLY A 3 -7.70 -10.65 14.54
CA GLY A 3 -6.66 -11.14 13.64
C GLY A 3 -5.55 -10.10 13.48
N TYR A 4 -4.31 -10.56 13.37
CA TYR A 4 -3.18 -9.72 13.01
C TYR A 4 -2.52 -10.28 11.74
N ALA A 5 -1.98 -9.39 10.92
CA ALA A 5 -1.08 -9.79 9.85
C ALA A 5 0.31 -10.00 10.47
N GLY A 6 0.97 -11.09 10.12
CA GLY A 6 2.32 -11.40 10.58
C GLY A 6 3.10 -12.05 9.44
N TRP A 7 4.37 -11.69 9.35
CA TRP A 7 5.30 -12.24 8.38
C TRP A 7 6.35 -13.08 9.11
N SER A 8 6.78 -14.17 8.48
CA SER A 8 7.97 -14.90 8.91
C SER A 8 9.23 -14.07 8.65
N ALA A 9 10.34 -14.41 9.30
CA ALA A 9 11.60 -13.69 9.10
C ALA A 9 12.00 -13.68 7.60
N GLY A 10 12.20 -12.49 7.04
CA GLY A 10 12.58 -12.29 5.62
C GLY A 10 11.44 -12.36 4.62
N GLN A 11 10.23 -12.78 5.02
CA GLN A 11 9.10 -12.95 4.10
C GLN A 11 8.60 -11.62 3.54
N LEU A 12 8.53 -10.57 4.38
CA LEU A 12 8.06 -9.26 3.94
C LEU A 12 9.01 -8.66 2.89
N GLU A 13 10.32 -8.78 3.12
CA GLU A 13 11.36 -8.30 2.20
C GLU A 13 11.32 -9.07 0.87
N GLU A 14 11.13 -10.38 0.91
CA GLU A 14 10.97 -11.21 -0.28
C GLU A 14 9.71 -10.80 -1.06
N GLU A 15 8.57 -10.63 -0.38
CA GLU A 15 7.32 -10.21 -1.03
C GLU A 15 7.42 -8.80 -1.62
N MET A 16 8.09 -7.87 -0.94
CA MET A 16 8.37 -6.54 -1.49
C MET A 16 9.28 -6.62 -2.73
N SER A 17 10.32 -7.47 -2.73
CA SER A 17 11.21 -7.66 -3.89
C SER A 17 10.51 -8.27 -5.11
N HIS A 18 9.47 -9.08 -4.87
CA HIS A 18 8.63 -9.65 -5.93
C HIS A 18 7.48 -8.71 -6.35
N ASN A 19 7.51 -7.44 -5.93
CA ASN A 19 6.45 -6.45 -6.19
C ASN A 19 5.04 -6.90 -5.72
N ALA A 20 4.96 -7.79 -4.72
CA ALA A 20 3.68 -8.23 -4.17
C ALA A 20 3.03 -7.15 -3.29
N TRP A 21 3.82 -6.17 -2.81
CA TRP A 21 3.35 -5.05 -2.02
C TRP A 21 3.82 -3.71 -2.60
N LEU A 22 2.92 -2.73 -2.54
CA LEU A 22 3.22 -1.33 -2.83
C LEU A 22 3.41 -0.56 -1.52
N SER A 23 4.53 0.15 -1.38
CA SER A 23 4.80 1.01 -0.22
C SER A 23 4.61 2.49 -0.58
N VAL A 24 3.85 3.22 0.24
CA VAL A 24 3.66 4.67 0.11
C VAL A 24 4.23 5.36 1.33
N SER A 25 5.09 6.36 1.10
CA SER A 25 5.50 7.28 2.15
C SER A 25 4.49 8.41 2.25
N ILE A 26 3.79 8.51 3.37
CA ILE A 26 2.80 9.57 3.61
C ILE A 26 3.46 10.61 4.50
N SER A 27 3.84 11.75 3.92
CA SER A 27 4.44 12.87 4.68
C SER A 27 3.39 13.75 5.35
N ASP A 28 2.12 13.68 4.93
CA ASP A 28 1.01 14.43 5.52
C ASP A 28 0.30 13.60 6.60
N THR A 29 0.55 13.95 7.86
CA THR A 29 -0.06 13.33 9.04
C THR A 29 -1.59 13.42 9.03
N LYS A 30 -2.17 14.48 8.46
CA LYS A 30 -3.63 14.62 8.36
C LYS A 30 -4.19 13.60 7.37
N ALA A 31 -3.56 13.45 6.22
CA ALA A 31 -3.97 12.46 5.23
C ALA A 31 -3.85 11.02 5.77
N LEU A 32 -2.82 10.73 6.56
CA LEU A 32 -2.68 9.44 7.25
C LEU A 32 -3.83 9.18 8.24
N TYR A 33 -4.19 10.20 9.04
CA TYR A 33 -5.30 10.10 9.98
C TYR A 33 -6.63 9.82 9.27
N ASP A 34 -6.89 10.56 8.19
CA ASP A 34 -8.10 10.38 7.40
C ASP A 34 -8.17 8.97 6.78
N LEU A 35 -7.05 8.44 6.27
CA LEU A 35 -6.95 7.09 5.70
C LEU A 35 -7.24 5.99 6.73
N ILE A 36 -6.70 6.12 7.95
CA ILE A 36 -6.87 5.09 8.98
C ILE A 36 -8.29 5.13 9.55
N PHE A 37 -8.79 6.33 9.88
CA PHE A 37 -9.97 6.47 10.75
C PHE A 37 -11.22 7.04 10.07
N ASN A 38 -11.08 7.96 9.12
CA ASN A 38 -12.22 8.74 8.61
C ASN A 38 -12.75 8.24 7.27
N LEU A 39 -11.93 7.58 6.44
CA LEU A 39 -12.32 7.12 5.12
C LEU A 39 -13.09 5.79 5.14
N PRO A 40 -14.21 5.69 4.40
CA PRO A 40 -14.86 4.42 4.07
C PRO A 40 -13.88 3.44 3.42
N PHE A 41 -14.07 2.13 3.66
CA PHE A 41 -13.14 1.09 3.22
C PHE A 41 -12.87 1.11 1.70
N ASP A 42 -13.92 1.32 0.91
CA ASP A 42 -13.92 1.41 -0.54
C ASP A 42 -13.14 2.64 -1.07
N GLU A 43 -12.99 3.68 -0.26
CA GLU A 43 -12.24 4.88 -0.63
C GLU A 43 -10.76 4.82 -0.25
N LYS A 44 -10.38 3.95 0.70
CA LYS A 44 -9.01 3.88 1.23
C LYS A 44 -7.97 3.58 0.17
N LEU A 45 -8.25 2.60 -0.70
CA LEU A 45 -7.31 2.20 -1.76
C LEU A 45 -7.06 3.36 -2.73
N SER A 46 -8.13 4.01 -3.19
CA SER A 46 -8.07 5.15 -4.10
C SER A 46 -7.29 6.32 -3.49
N MET A 47 -7.51 6.60 -2.19
CA MET A 47 -6.76 7.65 -1.50
C MET A 47 -5.28 7.30 -1.33
N ALA A 48 -4.94 6.07 -0.93
CA ALA A 48 -3.54 5.65 -0.79
C ALA A 48 -2.76 5.77 -2.10
N MET A 49 -3.39 5.40 -3.23
CA MET A 49 -2.81 5.54 -4.57
C MET A 49 -2.58 7.02 -4.94
N ARG A 50 -3.55 7.89 -4.65
CA ARG A 50 -3.40 9.34 -4.85
C ARG A 50 -2.27 9.94 -4.02
N LEU A 51 -2.07 9.47 -2.77
CA LEU A 51 -0.97 9.90 -1.91
C LEU A 51 0.40 9.48 -2.46
N MET A 52 0.47 8.34 -3.15
CA MET A 52 1.69 7.90 -3.84
C MET A 52 2.00 8.73 -5.09
N GLY A 53 1.05 9.54 -5.58
CA GLY A 53 1.17 10.22 -6.87
C GLY A 53 1.12 9.26 -8.07
N VAL A 54 0.69 8.02 -7.86
CA VAL A 54 0.63 6.95 -8.86
C VAL A 54 -0.82 6.69 -9.23
N ASN A 55 -1.11 6.57 -10.52
CA ASN A 55 -2.43 6.19 -11.01
C ASN A 55 -2.49 4.66 -11.14
N PHE A 56 -3.60 4.03 -10.75
CA PHE A 56 -3.83 2.59 -10.99
C PHE A 56 -3.62 2.22 -12.46
N ALA A 57 -3.97 3.13 -13.38
CA ALA A 57 -3.76 2.95 -14.82
C ALA A 57 -2.28 2.95 -15.26
N THR A 58 -1.36 3.40 -14.40
CA THR A 58 0.10 3.34 -14.61
C THR A 58 0.75 2.17 -13.89
N LEU A 59 -0.02 1.43 -13.08
CA LEU A 59 0.43 0.19 -12.46
C LEU A 59 0.36 -0.91 -13.52
N SER A 60 1.49 -1.20 -14.16
CA SER A 60 1.60 -2.32 -15.09
C SER A 60 1.57 -3.64 -14.32
N ASP A 61 0.77 -4.61 -14.77
CA ASP A 61 0.78 -6.01 -14.25
C ASP A 61 2.14 -6.71 -14.45
N VAL A 62 3.04 -6.10 -15.23
CA VAL A 62 4.41 -6.57 -15.39
C VAL A 62 5.26 -5.98 -14.28
N ALA A 63 5.52 -6.78 -13.24
CA ALA A 63 6.69 -6.60 -12.40
C ALA A 63 7.94 -6.59 -13.31
N GLY A 64 8.42 -5.39 -13.64
CA GLY A 64 9.51 -5.20 -14.58
C GLY A 64 10.82 -5.75 -14.02
N HIS A 65 11.12 -7.01 -14.29
CA HIS A 65 12.48 -7.53 -14.29
C HIS A 65 13.08 -7.34 -15.69
N ALA A 66 14.14 -6.54 -15.78
CA ALA A 66 15.17 -6.64 -16.79
C ALA A 66 16.53 -6.72 -16.08
#